data_AF-A0A6J6WP94-F1
#
_entry.id   AF-A0A6J6WP94-F1
#
_cell.length_a   1.000
_cell.length_b   1.000
_cell.length_c   1.000
_cell.angle_alpha   90.00
_cell.angle_beta   90.00
_cell.angle_gamma   90.00
#
_symmetry.space_group_name_H-M   'P 1'
#
loop_
_entity.id
_entity.type
_entity.pdbx_description
1 polymer ?
#
loop_
_entity_poly.entity_id
_entity_poly.type
_entity_poly.pdbx_seq_one_letter_code
_entity_poly.pdbx_strand_id
1 'polypeptide(L)'
;MRVAARLRRQDMALCDAWYAACGKALHTDGRKPHDPEIARELLIGIGAQADDWDLALSDETTNDDVKADHFYASEKLAAFGVPILLFPPSETQSEKTVFGPVVVPAPMGDEALALWELTVAYTRVNGLYEMKTPKTKTDLEFIGRVFTPYLQARDWQSIQNPAP
;
A
#
# COMPACT_ATOMS: atom_id res chain seq x y z
N MET A 1 -2.35 -0.63 10.59
CA MET A 1 -2.40 -2.01 10.05
C MET A 1 -3.00 -3.06 11.00
N ARG A 2 -2.94 -2.91 12.34
CA ARG A 2 -3.55 -3.88 13.28
C ARG A 2 -5.05 -4.13 13.05
N VAL A 3 -5.81 -3.08 12.73
CA VAL A 3 -7.24 -3.21 12.36
C VAL A 3 -7.41 -4.06 11.09
N ALA A 4 -6.60 -3.84 10.04
CA ALA A 4 -6.62 -4.68 8.85
C ALA A 4 -6.29 -6.15 9.16
N ALA A 5 -5.26 -6.39 10.00
CA ALA A 5 -4.88 -7.72 10.45
C ALA A 5 -6.00 -8.43 11.23
N ARG A 6 -6.80 -7.68 12.01
CA ARG A 6 -8.00 -8.21 12.64
C ARG A 6 -9.09 -8.53 11.61
N LEU A 7 -9.41 -7.59 10.72
CA LEU A 7 -10.50 -7.75 9.75
C LEU A 7 -10.26 -8.91 8.79
N ARG A 8 -9.02 -9.15 8.34
CA ARG A 8 -8.70 -10.32 7.50
C ARG A 8 -8.99 -11.68 8.15
N ARG A 9 -9.00 -11.76 9.49
CA ARG A 9 -9.37 -12.98 10.23
C ARG A 9 -10.87 -13.26 10.17
N GLN A 10 -11.67 -12.23 9.91
CA GLN A 10 -13.13 -12.31 9.77
C GLN A 10 -13.51 -12.52 8.30
N ASP A 11 -13.04 -11.61 7.44
CA ASP A 11 -13.30 -11.62 6.00
C ASP A 11 -12.22 -10.80 5.27
N MET A 12 -11.60 -11.38 4.25
CA MET A 12 -10.64 -10.67 3.39
C MET A 12 -11.27 -9.47 2.67
N ALA A 13 -12.57 -9.50 2.36
CA ALA A 13 -13.27 -8.38 1.75
C ALA A 13 -13.34 -7.16 2.69
N LEU A 14 -13.46 -7.37 4.02
CA LEU A 14 -13.41 -6.28 5.00
C LEU A 14 -12.01 -5.68 5.09
N CYS A 15 -10.96 -6.49 4.99
CA CYS A 15 -9.59 -6.00 4.95
C CYS A 15 -9.36 -5.09 3.72
N ASP A 16 -9.85 -5.50 2.56
CA ASP A 16 -9.79 -4.72 1.32
C ASP A 16 -10.57 -3.40 1.43
N ALA A 17 -11.83 -3.47 1.87
CA ALA A 17 -12.66 -2.29 2.07
C ALA A 17 -12.05 -1.31 3.08
N TRP A 18 -11.47 -1.81 4.17
CA TRP A 18 -10.76 -1.01 5.17
C TRP A 18 -9.53 -0.31 4.59
N TYR A 19 -8.73 -1.04 3.80
CA TYR A 19 -7.58 -0.47 3.10
C TYR A 19 -7.99 0.66 2.16
N ALA A 20 -9.03 0.45 1.35
CA ALA A 20 -9.56 1.46 0.45
C ALA A 20 -10.11 2.69 1.19
N ALA A 21 -10.88 2.48 2.27
CA ALA A 21 -11.46 3.55 3.07
C ALA A 21 -10.39 4.41 3.75
N CYS A 22 -9.36 3.78 4.33
CA CYS A 22 -8.22 4.49 4.92
C CYS A 22 -7.41 5.25 3.87
N GLY A 23 -7.16 4.61 2.72
CA GLY A 23 -6.42 5.22 1.62
C GLY A 23 -7.12 6.46 1.08
N LYS A 24 -8.44 6.39 0.85
CA LYS A 24 -9.24 7.56 0.44
C LYS A 24 -9.21 8.65 1.52
N ALA A 25 -9.52 8.30 2.76
CA ALA A 25 -9.55 9.25 3.87
C ALA A 25 -8.23 10.03 3.98
N LEU A 26 -7.11 9.33 3.93
CA LEU A 26 -5.79 9.92 4.10
C LEU A 26 -5.28 10.65 2.85
N HIS A 27 -5.35 10.01 1.68
CA HIS A 27 -4.69 10.51 0.47
C HIS A 27 -5.56 11.44 -0.36
N THR A 28 -6.88 11.35 -0.25
CA THR A 28 -7.83 12.16 -1.03
C THR A 28 -8.51 13.20 -0.15
N ASP A 29 -9.04 12.78 0.99
CA ASP A 29 -9.91 13.63 1.82
C ASP A 29 -9.16 14.43 2.89
N GLY A 30 -7.86 14.18 3.07
CA GLY A 30 -7.02 14.87 4.07
C GLY A 30 -7.41 14.56 5.53
N ARG A 31 -8.04 13.41 5.77
CA ARG A 31 -8.47 12.92 7.08
C ARG A 31 -7.42 11.99 7.70
N LYS A 32 -7.54 11.73 9.00
CA LYS A 32 -6.59 10.93 9.78
C LYS A 32 -7.18 9.57 10.15
N PRO A 33 -6.99 8.50 9.35
CA PRO A 33 -7.57 7.19 9.66
C PRO A 33 -6.96 6.50 10.90
N HIS A 34 -5.88 7.05 11.47
CA HIS A 34 -5.31 6.63 12.74
C HIS A 34 -5.91 7.35 13.95
N ASP A 35 -6.75 8.37 13.73
CA ASP A 35 -7.57 8.96 14.80
C ASP A 35 -8.70 7.99 15.16
N PRO A 36 -8.93 7.67 16.45
CA PRO A 36 -9.93 6.69 16.86
C PRO A 36 -11.37 7.02 16.46
N GLU A 37 -11.76 8.30 16.41
CA GLU A 37 -13.13 8.67 16.03
C GLU A 37 -13.33 8.48 14.53
N ILE A 38 -12.36 8.96 13.74
CA ILE A 38 -12.35 8.78 12.28
C ILE A 38 -12.29 7.29 11.92
N ALA A 39 -11.46 6.51 12.60
CA ALA A 39 -11.32 5.09 12.33
C ALA A 39 -12.64 4.32 12.56
N ARG A 40 -13.35 4.61 13.67
CA ARG A 40 -14.65 4.01 13.96
C ARG A 40 -15.72 4.40 12.95
N GLU A 41 -15.74 5.66 12.51
CA GLU A 41 -16.62 6.10 11.42
C GLU A 41 -16.35 5.32 10.12
N LEU A 42 -15.08 5.18 9.74
CA LEU A 42 -14.68 4.43 8.54
C LEU A 42 -15.06 2.95 8.63
N LEU A 43 -14.90 2.32 9.80
CA LEU A 43 -15.31 0.94 10.06
C LEU A 43 -16.82 0.76 9.84
N ILE A 44 -17.64 1.63 10.43
CA ILE A 44 -19.09 1.62 10.22
C ILE A 44 -19.43 1.81 8.73
N GLY A 45 -18.73 2.72 8.05
CA GLY A 45 -18.94 3.03 6.64
C GLY A 45 -18.72 1.85 5.70
N ILE A 46 -17.88 0.88 6.08
CA ILE A 46 -17.65 -0.35 5.31
C ILE A 46 -18.46 -1.55 5.81
N GLY A 47 -19.33 -1.36 6.81
CA GLY A 47 -20.14 -2.42 7.41
C GLY A 47 -19.44 -3.26 8.49
N ALA A 48 -18.25 -2.85 8.93
CA ALA A 48 -17.57 -3.42 10.09
C ALA A 48 -18.11 -2.84 11.41
N GLN A 49 -17.71 -3.41 12.54
CA GLN A 49 -18.12 -2.90 13.85
C GLN A 49 -17.14 -1.81 14.32
N ALA A 50 -17.65 -0.74 14.93
CA ALA A 50 -16.79 0.29 15.51
C ALA A 50 -15.79 -0.28 16.53
N ASP A 51 -16.23 -1.27 17.31
CA ASP A 51 -15.42 -1.94 18.32
C ASP A 51 -14.24 -2.76 17.73
N ASP A 52 -14.21 -3.02 16.41
CA ASP A 52 -13.04 -3.66 15.78
C ASP A 52 -11.77 -2.82 15.94
N TRP A 53 -11.88 -1.51 16.14
CA TRP A 53 -10.76 -0.65 16.52
C TRP A 53 -10.15 -1.09 17.86
N ASP A 54 -10.95 -1.07 18.92
CA ASP A 54 -10.50 -1.36 20.28
C ASP A 54 -10.06 -2.82 20.41
N LEU A 55 -10.80 -3.74 19.79
CA LEU A 55 -10.48 -5.17 19.78
C LEU A 55 -9.17 -5.46 19.03
N ALA A 56 -8.86 -4.73 17.95
CA ALA A 56 -7.57 -4.87 17.29
C ALA A 56 -6.43 -4.33 18.17
N LEU A 57 -6.65 -3.25 18.91
CA LEU A 57 -5.63 -2.63 19.75
C LEU A 57 -5.38 -3.37 21.06
N SER A 58 -6.40 -4.03 21.63
CA SER A 58 -6.26 -4.86 22.83
C SER A 58 -5.67 -6.23 22.56
N ASP A 59 -5.77 -6.74 21.33
CA ASP A 59 -5.19 -8.02 20.91
C ASP A 59 -3.76 -7.80 20.38
N GLU A 60 -2.74 -8.12 21.19
CA GLU A 60 -1.32 -8.00 20.80
C GLU A 60 -0.97 -8.88 19.59
N THR A 61 -1.67 -9.98 19.35
CA THR A 61 -1.38 -10.88 18.22
C THR A 61 -1.65 -10.23 16.87
N THR A 62 -2.48 -9.18 16.82
CA THR A 62 -2.64 -8.38 15.59
C THR A 62 -1.38 -7.62 15.21
N ASN A 63 -0.53 -7.30 16.18
CA ASN A 63 0.78 -6.69 15.93
C ASN A 63 1.77 -7.75 15.44
N ASP A 64 1.70 -8.97 15.96
CA ASP A 64 2.51 -10.09 15.48
C ASP A 64 2.17 -10.44 14.03
N ASP A 65 0.90 -10.43 13.65
CA ASP A 65 0.45 -10.56 12.26
C ASP A 65 1.09 -9.51 11.34
N VAL A 66 1.05 -8.24 11.75
CA VAL A 66 1.64 -7.13 10.96
C VAL A 66 3.16 -7.28 10.84
N LYS A 67 3.84 -7.71 11.91
CA LYS A 67 5.28 -7.98 11.88
C LYS A 67 5.61 -9.17 10.97
N ALA A 68 4.83 -10.24 11.05
CA ALA A 68 5.01 -11.42 10.22
C ALA A 68 4.87 -11.08 8.73
N ASP A 69 3.85 -10.29 8.36
CA ASP A 69 3.68 -9.80 6.99
C ASP A 69 4.87 -8.93 6.54
N HIS A 70 5.37 -8.05 7.43
CA HIS A 70 6.54 -7.22 7.16
C HIS A 70 7.82 -8.04 6.95
N PHE A 71 8.10 -9.00 7.82
CA PHE A 71 9.28 -9.88 7.70
C PHE A 71 9.18 -10.78 6.48
N TYR A 72 7.99 -11.26 6.13
CA TYR A 72 7.79 -11.98 4.89
C TYR A 72 8.17 -11.11 3.68
N ALA A 73 7.68 -9.86 3.62
CA ALA A 73 8.04 -8.94 2.55
C ALA A 73 9.54 -8.62 2.50
N SER A 74 10.16 -8.27 3.62
CA SER A 74 11.57 -7.84 3.63
C SER A 74 12.56 -9.00 3.47
N GLU A 75 12.34 -10.13 4.15
CA GLU A 75 13.29 -11.25 4.18
C GLU A 75 13.07 -12.27 3.05
N LYS A 76 11.81 -12.51 2.64
CA LYS A 76 11.50 -13.49 1.58
C LYS A 76 11.37 -12.83 0.22
N LEU A 77 10.74 -11.65 0.16
CA LEU A 77 10.50 -10.96 -1.11
C LEU A 77 11.55 -9.88 -1.42
N ALA A 78 12.56 -9.72 -0.56
CA ALA A 78 13.61 -8.70 -0.68
C ALA A 78 13.07 -7.27 -0.83
N ALA A 79 11.90 -6.99 -0.24
CA ALA A 79 11.27 -5.68 -0.31
C ALA A 79 12.07 -4.65 0.48
N PHE A 80 12.51 -3.59 -0.21
CA PHE A 80 13.20 -2.45 0.38
C PHE A 80 12.33 -1.18 0.45
N GLY A 81 11.07 -1.28 0.00
CA GLY A 81 10.12 -0.16 -0.06
C GLY A 81 8.76 -0.62 -0.59
N VAL A 82 7.87 0.34 -0.81
CA VAL A 82 6.52 0.10 -1.36
C VAL A 82 6.28 0.97 -2.60
N PRO A 83 5.40 0.53 -3.55
CA PRO A 83 4.69 -0.75 -3.56
C PRO A 83 5.57 -1.91 -4.04
N ILE A 84 5.21 -3.13 -3.64
CA ILE A 84 5.69 -4.37 -4.25
C ILE A 84 4.52 -5.20 -4.76
N LEU A 85 4.75 -5.97 -5.81
CA LEU A 85 3.81 -6.96 -6.34
C LEU A 85 4.51 -8.32 -6.43
N LEU A 86 3.87 -9.36 -5.91
CA LEU A 86 4.33 -10.74 -6.02
C LEU A 86 3.62 -11.42 -7.19
N PHE A 87 4.39 -11.86 -8.19
CA PHE A 87 3.88 -12.67 -9.28
C PHE A 87 4.17 -14.14 -8.98
N PRO A 88 3.12 -14.99 -8.88
CA PRO A 88 3.29 -16.40 -8.58
C PRO A 88 4.06 -17.11 -9.71
N PRO A 89 4.68 -18.26 -9.42
CA PRO A 89 5.31 -19.06 -10.46
C PRO A 89 4.27 -19.51 -11.50
N SER A 90 4.73 -19.67 -12.74
CA SER A 90 3.98 -20.28 -13.85
C SER A 90 4.80 -21.41 -14.47
N GLU A 91 4.23 -22.13 -15.43
CA GLU A 91 4.94 -23.21 -16.15
C GLU A 91 6.27 -22.73 -16.77
N THR A 92 6.35 -21.45 -17.16
CA THR A 92 7.50 -20.89 -17.87
C THR A 92 8.35 -19.94 -17.03
N GLN A 93 8.00 -19.72 -15.75
CA GLN A 93 8.59 -18.64 -14.97
C GLN A 93 8.59 -18.93 -13.46
N SER A 94 9.72 -18.67 -12.78
CA SER A 94 9.77 -18.68 -11.33
C SER A 94 8.93 -17.54 -10.74
N GLU A 95 8.60 -17.66 -9.45
CA GLU A 95 8.07 -16.53 -8.67
C GLU A 95 8.95 -15.29 -8.84
N LYS A 96 8.32 -14.12 -8.97
CA LYS A 96 9.05 -12.86 -9.12
C LYS A 96 8.35 -11.73 -8.37
N THR A 97 9.10 -11.08 -7.51
CA THR A 97 8.69 -9.84 -6.84
C THR A 97 9.14 -8.64 -7.67
N VAL A 98 8.23 -7.68 -7.86
CA VAL A 98 8.51 -6.42 -8.55
C VAL A 98 8.32 -5.26 -7.58
N PHE A 99 9.31 -4.36 -7.49
CA PHE A 99 9.12 -3.05 -6.89
C PHE A 99 8.47 -2.10 -7.90
N GLY A 100 7.39 -1.43 -7.49
CA GLY A 100 6.53 -0.66 -8.39
C GLY A 100 5.34 -1.46 -8.94
N PRO A 101 4.63 -0.92 -9.96
CA PRO A 101 4.92 0.35 -10.62
C PRO A 101 4.70 1.56 -9.69
N VAL A 102 5.60 2.54 -9.76
CA VAL A 102 5.50 3.81 -9.01
C VAL A 102 4.90 4.86 -9.94
N VAL A 103 3.61 5.14 -9.80
CA VAL A 103 2.84 6.01 -10.70
C VAL A 103 1.98 7.00 -9.91
N VAL A 104 1.85 8.23 -10.43
CA VAL A 104 0.95 9.26 -9.91
C VAL A 104 0.61 10.25 -11.03
N PRO A 105 -0.68 10.58 -11.27
CA PRO A 105 -1.87 9.99 -10.64
C PRO A 105 -2.06 8.52 -11.02
N ALA A 106 -3.00 7.83 -10.36
CA ALA A 106 -3.36 6.47 -10.76
C ALA A 106 -3.93 6.51 -12.20
N PRO A 107 -3.40 5.69 -13.13
CA PRO A 107 -3.90 5.64 -14.50
C PRO A 107 -5.29 5.00 -14.52
N MET A 108 -6.08 5.35 -15.54
CA MET A 108 -7.44 4.83 -15.74
C MET A 108 -7.61 4.35 -17.19
N GLY A 109 -8.59 3.48 -17.44
CA GLY A 109 -8.88 2.98 -18.78
C GLY A 109 -7.68 2.33 -19.45
N ASP A 110 -7.43 2.70 -20.71
CA ASP A 110 -6.36 2.11 -21.53
C ASP A 110 -4.96 2.29 -20.93
N GLU A 111 -4.71 3.41 -20.22
CA GLU A 111 -3.42 3.64 -19.56
C GLU A 111 -3.17 2.64 -18.42
N ALA A 112 -4.23 2.25 -17.69
CA ALA A 112 -4.13 1.27 -16.62
C ALA A 112 -3.80 -0.12 -17.17
N LEU A 113 -4.43 -0.49 -18.30
CA LEU A 113 -4.14 -1.74 -19.01
C LEU A 113 -2.71 -1.75 -19.54
N ALA A 114 -2.26 -0.67 -20.17
CA ALA A 114 -0.89 -0.56 -20.67
C ALA A 114 0.14 -0.68 -19.53
N LEU A 115 -0.11 -0.06 -18.37
CA LEU A 115 0.78 -0.18 -17.21
C LEU A 115 0.81 -1.62 -16.67
N TRP A 116 -0.33 -2.30 -16.65
CA TRP A 116 -0.42 -3.69 -16.22
C TRP A 116 0.35 -4.61 -17.16
N GLU A 117 0.17 -4.46 -18.47
CA GLU A 117 0.91 -5.23 -19.49
C GLU A 117 2.43 -5.02 -19.38
N LEU A 118 2.87 -3.77 -19.18
CA LEU A 118 4.27 -3.45 -18.93
C LEU A 118 4.80 -4.16 -17.68
N THR A 119 4.03 -4.13 -16.59
CA THR A 119 4.41 -4.77 -15.32
C THR A 119 4.50 -6.29 -15.46
N VAL A 120 3.56 -6.92 -16.17
CA VAL A 120 3.62 -8.36 -16.46
C VAL A 120 4.80 -8.68 -17.38
N ALA A 121 5.06 -7.87 -18.41
CA ALA A 121 6.19 -8.07 -19.31
C ALA A 121 7.54 -7.93 -18.58
N TYR A 122 7.64 -7.01 -17.62
CA TYR A 122 8.81 -6.84 -16.76
C TYR A 122 9.21 -8.14 -16.06
N THR A 123 8.22 -8.93 -15.64
CA THR A 123 8.53 -10.19 -14.94
C THR A 123 9.23 -11.18 -15.89
N ARG A 124 8.84 -11.22 -17.16
CA ARG A 124 9.31 -12.21 -18.17
C ARG A 124 10.74 -12.00 -18.65
N VAL A 125 11.33 -10.82 -18.41
CA VAL A 125 12.70 -10.52 -18.80
C VAL A 125 13.67 -10.98 -17.71
N ASN A 126 14.44 -12.04 -18.02
CA ASN A 126 15.50 -12.53 -17.14
C ASN A 126 16.65 -11.52 -17.07
N GLY A 127 17.13 -11.22 -15.86
CA GLY A 127 18.21 -10.25 -15.63
C GLY A 127 17.79 -8.77 -15.65
N LEU A 128 16.49 -8.47 -15.75
CA LEU A 128 15.97 -7.12 -15.58
C LEU A 128 15.73 -6.82 -14.09
N TYR A 129 16.40 -5.80 -13.56
CA TYR A 129 16.35 -5.43 -12.14
C TYR A 129 15.82 -4.01 -11.87
N GLU A 130 15.97 -3.08 -12.81
CA GLU A 130 15.43 -1.72 -12.68
C GLU A 130 15.07 -1.11 -14.04
N MET A 131 13.94 -0.42 -14.08
CA MET A 131 13.57 0.52 -15.15
C MET A 131 12.94 1.74 -14.48
N LYS A 132 13.45 2.93 -14.78
CA LYS A 132 13.04 4.14 -14.06
C LYS A 132 13.05 5.36 -14.96
N THR A 133 11.97 6.13 -14.88
CA THR A 133 11.87 7.45 -15.51
C THR A 133 12.55 8.49 -14.61
N PRO A 134 13.57 9.23 -15.09
CA PRO A 134 14.12 10.39 -14.38
C PRO A 134 13.01 11.43 -14.16
N LYS A 135 13.01 12.06 -12.99
CA LYS A 135 12.04 13.11 -12.64
C LYS A 135 12.69 14.47 -12.77
N THR A 136 12.05 15.37 -13.52
CA THR A 136 12.41 16.78 -13.61
C THR A 136 11.89 17.55 -12.39
N LYS A 137 12.30 18.82 -12.25
CA LYS A 137 11.75 19.72 -11.23
C LYS A 137 10.23 19.86 -11.36
N THR A 138 9.72 19.98 -12.59
CA THR A 138 8.29 20.10 -12.87
C THR A 138 7.51 18.85 -12.45
N ASP A 139 8.08 17.66 -12.65
CA ASP A 139 7.48 16.41 -12.18
C ASP A 139 7.38 16.37 -10.67
N LEU A 140 8.44 16.78 -9.96
CA LEU A 140 8.46 16.82 -8.49
C LEU A 140 7.43 17.82 -7.95
N GLU A 141 7.28 18.98 -8.57
CA GLU A 141 6.26 19.97 -8.21
C GLU A 141 4.85 19.43 -8.44
N PHE A 142 4.62 18.72 -9.55
CA PHE A 142 3.34 18.06 -9.83
C PHE A 142 3.02 16.99 -8.79
N ILE A 143 3.97 16.08 -8.50
CA ILE A 143 3.85 15.05 -7.48
C ILE A 143 3.51 15.69 -6.13
N GLY A 144 4.24 16.73 -5.73
CA GLY A 144 3.99 17.45 -4.49
C GLY A 144 2.57 18.01 -4.38
N ARG A 145 2.03 18.57 -5.48
CA ARG A 145 0.64 19.04 -5.52
C ARG A 145 -0.35 17.89 -5.33
N VAL A 146 -0.17 16.76 -6.01
CA VAL A 146 -1.07 15.60 -5.88
C VAL A 146 -1.09 15.07 -4.44
N PHE A 147 0.06 15.05 -3.76
CA PHE A 147 0.15 14.58 -2.36
C PHE A 147 -0.24 15.63 -1.30
N THR A 148 -0.74 16.81 -1.68
CA THR A 148 -1.08 17.87 -0.72
C THR A 148 -2.03 17.41 0.39
N PRO A 149 -3.16 16.71 0.11
CA PRO A 149 -4.06 16.24 1.16
C PRO A 149 -3.36 15.33 2.17
N TYR A 150 -2.56 14.37 1.67
CA TYR A 150 -1.75 13.48 2.49
C TYR A 150 -0.75 14.25 3.37
N LEU A 151 -0.04 15.22 2.79
CA LEU A 151 0.99 15.99 3.49
C LEU A 151 0.41 16.87 4.59
N GLN A 152 -0.84 17.31 4.45
CA GLN A 152 -1.58 18.09 5.45
C GLN A 152 -2.17 17.20 6.55
N ALA A 153 -2.62 15.99 6.19
CA ALA A 153 -3.26 15.06 7.12
C ALA A 153 -2.28 14.32 8.02
N ARG A 154 -1.08 14.00 7.52
CA ARG A 154 -0.08 13.25 8.31
C ARG A 154 0.41 14.07 9.50
N ASP A 155 0.55 13.42 10.65
CA ASP A 155 1.10 13.99 11.89
C ASP A 155 2.33 13.23 12.41
N TRP A 156 2.81 12.24 11.66
CA TRP A 156 4.06 11.53 11.95
C TRP A 156 5.26 12.16 11.22
N GLN A 157 6.42 12.10 11.87
CA GLN A 157 7.68 12.49 11.26
C GLN A 157 8.13 11.43 10.26
N SER A 158 8.41 11.85 9.02
CA SER A 158 9.04 10.98 8.02
C SER A 158 10.53 10.91 8.27
N ILE A 159 11.04 9.73 8.62
CA ILE A 159 12.47 9.45 8.70
C ILE A 159 12.88 8.88 7.35
N GLN A 160 13.65 9.63 6.59
CA GLN A 160 14.22 9.16 5.33
C GLN A 160 15.71 8.88 5.56
N ASN A 161 16.06 7.60 5.65
CA ASN A 161 17.46 7.21 5.63
C ASN A 161 17.98 7.31 4.19
N PRO A 162 19.21 7.82 3.96
CA PRO A 162 19.83 7.77 2.64
C PRO A 162 19.84 6.34 2.13
N ALA A 163 19.55 6.15 0.84
CA ALA A 163 19.86 4.87 0.19
C ALA A 163 21.39 4.65 0.28
N PRO A 164 21.86 3.43 0.56
CA PRO A 164 23.29 3.09 0.58
C PRO A 164 24.01 3.47 -0.72
#